data_AF-A0A950UMJ7-F1
#
_entry.id   AF-A0A950UMJ7-F1
#
_cell.length_a   1.000
_cell.length_b   1.000
_cell.length_c   1.000
_cell.angle_alpha   90.00
_cell.angle_beta   90.00
_cell.angle_gamma   90.00
#
_symmetry.space_group_name_H-M   'P 1'
#
loop_
_entity.id
_entity.type
_entity.pdbx_description
1 polymer ?
#
loop_
_entity_poly.entity_id
_entity_poly.type
_entity_poly.pdbx_seq_one_letter_code
_entity_poly.pdbx_strand_id
1 'polypeptide(L)'
;MSSLAGNEFEVSTDPGRLDLDAVAGFLRNSYWAANRPRDVIERSIRHSRCFGLYENTTGRQVGFARAVTDFATFVWLCDVVIHEAYRRRGLGKRLLDCVFADHELARIRRWILATRDAHELYARYCFAPFAHPERWLERVNDGAGSSGSS
;
A
#
# COMPACT_ATOMS: atom_id res chain seq x y z
N MET A 1 18.75 -32.88 -8.42
CA MET A 1 19.33 -31.55 -8.13
C MET A 1 18.22 -30.52 -8.24
N SER A 2 17.58 -30.19 -7.12
CA SER A 2 16.46 -29.24 -7.06
C SER A 2 17.00 -27.84 -7.37
N SER A 3 16.42 -27.17 -8.37
CA SER A 3 16.79 -25.81 -8.77
C SER A 3 16.56 -24.82 -7.62
N LEU A 4 17.58 -24.04 -7.29
CA LEU A 4 17.58 -22.93 -6.32
C LEU A 4 16.79 -21.71 -6.85
N ALA A 5 15.58 -21.88 -7.41
CA ALA A 5 14.73 -20.78 -7.88
C ALA A 5 13.99 -20.09 -6.70
N GLY A 6 14.69 -19.88 -5.59
CA GLY A 6 14.10 -19.62 -4.29
C GLY A 6 14.27 -18.20 -3.76
N ASN A 7 14.50 -17.19 -4.61
CA ASN A 7 14.30 -15.77 -4.24
C ASN A 7 14.55 -14.84 -5.44
N GLU A 8 13.67 -14.81 -6.44
CA GLU A 8 13.75 -13.79 -7.51
C GLU A 8 13.34 -12.39 -7.03
N PHE A 9 12.55 -12.33 -5.97
CA PHE A 9 12.02 -11.08 -5.43
C PHE A 9 12.18 -11.04 -3.92
N GLU A 10 12.26 -9.84 -3.37
CA GLU A 10 12.38 -9.57 -1.92
C GLU A 10 11.41 -8.45 -1.53
N VAL A 11 10.78 -8.56 -0.37
CA VAL A 11 10.04 -7.45 0.26
C VAL A 11 10.87 -6.89 1.40
N SER A 12 11.06 -5.58 1.44
CA SER A 12 11.75 -4.89 2.52
C SER A 12 10.88 -3.78 3.10
N THR A 13 10.99 -3.59 4.41
CA THR A 13 10.40 -2.47 5.16
C THR A 13 11.42 -1.38 5.49
N ASP A 14 12.67 -1.51 5.00
CA ASP A 14 13.70 -0.49 5.19
C ASP A 14 13.35 0.77 4.39
N PRO A 15 13.07 1.91 5.05
CA PRO A 15 12.74 3.15 4.36
C PRO A 15 13.89 3.67 3.50
N GLY A 16 15.15 3.33 3.81
CA GLY A 16 16.33 3.73 3.04
C GLY A 16 16.45 3.04 1.68
N ARG A 17 15.70 1.95 1.46
CA ARG A 17 15.69 1.22 0.18
C ARG A 17 14.63 1.70 -0.80
N LEU A 18 13.66 2.50 -0.34
CA LEU A 18 12.56 2.95 -1.20
C LEU A 18 13.08 3.87 -2.30
N ASP A 19 12.89 3.44 -3.53
CA ASP A 19 13.03 4.30 -4.71
C ASP A 19 11.77 5.16 -4.81
N LEU A 20 11.86 6.36 -4.25
CA LEU A 20 10.73 7.28 -4.22
C LEU A 20 10.26 7.60 -5.64
N ASP A 21 11.16 7.78 -6.62
CA ASP A 21 10.80 8.12 -7.99
C ASP A 21 10.00 6.99 -8.65
N ALA A 22 10.42 5.74 -8.45
CA ALA A 22 9.67 4.58 -8.87
C ALA A 22 8.27 4.55 -8.20
N VAL A 23 8.20 4.74 -6.88
CA VAL A 23 6.92 4.76 -6.14
C VAL A 23 5.99 5.85 -6.67
N ALA A 24 6.47 7.08 -6.86
CA ALA A 24 5.64 8.15 -7.45
C ALA A 24 5.20 7.82 -8.88
N GLY A 25 6.07 7.20 -9.68
CA GLY A 25 5.71 6.70 -11.00
C GLY A 25 4.57 5.67 -10.93
N PHE A 26 4.62 4.73 -9.99
CA PHE A 26 3.56 3.72 -9.82
C PHE A 26 2.24 4.36 -9.41
N LEU A 27 2.29 5.30 -8.46
CA LEU A 27 1.10 5.96 -7.93
C LEU A 27 0.44 6.91 -8.93
N ARG A 28 1.22 7.60 -9.77
CA ARG A 28 0.70 8.43 -10.87
C ARG A 28 -0.15 7.63 -11.86
N ASN A 29 0.17 6.34 -12.05
CA ASN A 29 -0.57 5.44 -12.93
C ASN A 29 -1.76 4.75 -12.24
N SER A 30 -2.12 5.16 -11.01
CA SER A 30 -3.22 4.59 -10.24
C SER A 30 -4.43 5.51 -10.20
N TYR A 31 -5.64 4.95 -10.18
CA TYR A 31 -6.86 5.77 -10.13
C TYR A 31 -7.02 6.57 -8.83
N TRP A 32 -6.37 6.16 -7.74
CA TRP A 32 -6.53 6.76 -6.40
C TRP A 32 -5.45 7.79 -6.05
N ALA A 33 -4.32 7.81 -6.76
CA ALA A 33 -3.19 8.69 -6.45
C ALA A 33 -2.63 9.44 -7.67
N ALA A 34 -3.27 9.35 -8.84
CA ALA A 34 -2.80 9.96 -10.09
C ALA A 34 -2.36 11.42 -9.96
N ASN A 35 -3.15 12.22 -9.23
CA ASN A 35 -2.95 13.66 -9.06
C ASN A 35 -2.24 14.03 -7.75
N ARG A 36 -1.72 13.06 -6.98
CA ARG A 36 -1.09 13.35 -5.69
C ARG A 36 0.26 14.06 -5.90
N PRO A 37 0.48 15.25 -5.32
CA PRO A 37 1.76 15.95 -5.44
C PRO A 37 2.92 15.13 -4.89
N ARG A 38 4.11 15.32 -5.46
CA ARG A 38 5.32 14.58 -5.08
C ARG A 38 5.66 14.75 -3.60
N ASP A 39 5.64 15.97 -3.10
CA ASP A 39 5.94 16.28 -1.70
C ASP A 39 4.96 15.59 -0.72
N VAL A 40 3.69 15.47 -1.13
CA VAL A 40 2.66 14.75 -0.38
C VAL A 40 2.93 13.24 -0.37
N ILE A 41 3.33 12.65 -1.50
CA ILE A 41 3.75 11.24 -1.56
C ILE A 41 4.91 10.99 -0.59
N GLU A 42 5.98 11.77 -0.69
CA GLU A 42 7.16 11.60 0.17
C GLU A 42 6.82 11.78 1.65
N ARG A 43 6.02 12.80 2.00
CA ARG A 43 5.55 13.02 3.37
C ARG A 43 4.72 11.85 3.86
N SER A 44 3.82 11.31 3.04
CA SER A 44 3.00 10.16 3.40
C SER A 44 3.84 8.90 3.67
N ILE A 45 4.90 8.69 2.88
CA ILE A 45 5.85 7.57 3.06
C ILE A 45 6.60 7.71 4.38
N ARG A 46 7.11 8.91 4.70
CA ARG A 46 7.86 9.18 5.94
C ARG A 46 7.08 8.88 7.23
N HIS A 47 5.75 8.96 7.18
CA HIS A 47 4.87 8.78 8.35
C HIS A 47 4.03 7.50 8.27
N SER A 48 4.47 6.50 7.50
CA SER A 48 3.76 5.22 7.34
C SER A 48 4.72 4.05 7.43
N ARG A 49 4.21 2.87 7.79
CA ARG A 49 4.92 1.61 7.55
C ARG A 49 4.82 1.28 6.07
N CYS A 50 5.96 1.22 5.38
CA CYS A 50 6.01 1.00 3.93
C CYS A 50 6.68 -0.33 3.60
N PHE A 51 6.26 -0.93 2.50
CA PHE A 51 6.78 -2.20 1.99
C PHE A 51 7.19 -2.00 0.54
N GLY A 52 8.49 -2.11 0.26
CA GLY A 52 9.01 -2.14 -1.10
C GLY A 52 9.21 -3.58 -1.57
N LEU A 53 8.77 -3.89 -2.79
CA LEU A 53 9.06 -5.16 -3.45
C LEU A 53 10.15 -4.94 -4.50
N TYR A 54 11.21 -5.74 -4.46
CA TYR A 54 12.39 -5.60 -5.30
C TYR A 54 12.65 -6.88 -6.08
N GLU A 55 13.14 -6.73 -7.31
CA GLU A 55 13.73 -7.82 -8.10
C GLU A 55 15.19 -8.02 -7.67
N ASN A 56 15.55 -9.20 -7.20
CA ASN A 56 16.86 -9.44 -6.57
C ASN A 56 18.03 -9.37 -7.55
N THR A 57 17.81 -9.67 -8.84
CA THR A 57 18.86 -9.65 -9.86
C THR A 57 19.28 -8.23 -10.24
N THR A 58 18.35 -7.28 -10.21
CA THR A 58 18.57 -5.89 -10.64
C THR A 58 18.58 -4.90 -9.48
N GLY A 59 18.07 -5.29 -8.31
CA GLY A 59 17.78 -4.40 -7.19
C GLY A 59 16.62 -3.44 -7.43
N ARG A 60 15.94 -3.54 -8.58
CA ARG A 60 14.90 -2.60 -8.98
C ARG A 60 13.66 -2.76 -8.11
N GLN A 61 13.10 -1.64 -7.63
CA GLN A 61 11.79 -1.66 -7.01
C GLN A 61 10.70 -1.89 -8.07
N VAL A 62 9.86 -2.90 -7.84
CA VAL A 62 8.80 -3.36 -8.77
C VAL A 62 7.42 -3.41 -8.11
N GLY A 63 7.32 -3.06 -6.83
CA GLY A 63 6.05 -2.94 -6.12
C GLY A 63 6.16 -2.12 -4.84
N PHE A 64 4.99 -1.71 -4.35
CA PHE A 64 4.87 -0.87 -3.16
C PHE A 64 3.55 -1.12 -2.45
N ALA A 65 3.56 -1.07 -1.12
CA ALA A 65 2.37 -1.01 -0.28
C ALA A 65 2.65 -0.12 0.94
N ARG A 66 1.60 0.51 1.46
CA ARG A 66 1.71 1.45 2.58
C ARG A 66 0.63 1.19 3.63
N ALA A 67 1.01 1.21 4.89
CA ALA A 67 0.14 1.12 6.05
C ALA A 67 0.28 2.40 6.88
N VAL A 68 -0.77 3.21 6.91
CA VAL A 68 -0.87 4.34 7.86
C VAL A 68 -1.30 3.75 9.19
N THR A 69 -0.49 3.95 10.23
CA THR A 69 -0.73 3.30 11.51
C THR A 69 -0.10 4.08 12.67
N ASP A 70 -0.67 3.91 13.85
CA ASP A 70 -0.10 4.29 15.15
C ASP A 70 0.68 3.13 15.80
N PHE A 71 0.81 2.00 15.10
CA PHE A 71 1.42 0.75 15.58
C PHE A 71 0.74 0.11 16.79
N ALA A 72 -0.51 0.50 17.10
CA ALA A 72 -1.19 0.04 18.31
C ALA A 72 -2.66 -0.32 18.07
N THR A 73 -3.44 0.60 17.49
CA THR A 73 -4.91 0.51 17.48
C THR A 73 -5.49 0.37 16.09
N PHE A 74 -4.79 0.89 15.07
CA PHE A 74 -5.37 1.05 13.75
C PHE A 74 -4.36 0.94 12.60
N VAL A 75 -4.80 0.33 11.50
CA VAL A 75 -4.10 0.34 10.21
C VAL A 75 -5.06 0.73 9.09
N TRP A 76 -4.65 1.71 8.27
CA TRP A 76 -5.20 1.92 6.94
C TRP A 76 -4.21 1.44 5.88
N LEU A 77 -4.53 0.30 5.25
CA LEU A 77 -3.78 -0.23 4.12
C LEU A 77 -4.16 0.52 2.84
N CYS A 78 -3.17 1.09 2.18
CA CYS A 78 -3.33 1.92 1.00
C CYS A 78 -2.12 1.78 0.06
N ASP A 79 -2.23 2.36 -1.15
CA ASP A 79 -1.14 2.47 -2.12
C ASP A 79 -0.50 1.11 -2.51
N VAL A 80 -1.29 0.02 -2.50
CA VAL A 80 -0.84 -1.32 -2.94
C VAL A 80 -0.77 -1.34 -4.46
N VAL A 81 0.44 -1.46 -5.02
CA VAL A 81 0.68 -1.40 -6.46
C VAL A 81 1.87 -2.27 -6.87
N ILE A 82 1.73 -2.93 -8.02
CA ILE A 82 2.82 -3.65 -8.70
C ILE A 82 3.07 -2.98 -10.05
N HIS A 83 4.34 -2.79 -10.39
CA HIS A 83 4.79 -2.30 -11.68
C HIS A 83 4.15 -3.13 -12.79
N GLU A 84 3.62 -2.48 -13.83
CA GLU A 84 2.79 -3.13 -14.85
C GLU A 84 3.44 -4.36 -15.50
N ALA A 85 4.70 -4.23 -15.94
CA ALA A 85 5.49 -5.32 -16.53
C ALA A 85 5.68 -6.57 -15.61
N TYR A 86 5.46 -6.42 -14.30
CA TYR A 86 5.63 -7.46 -13.28
C TYR A 86 4.29 -8.00 -12.76
N ARG A 87 3.15 -7.50 -13.26
CA ARG A 87 1.81 -7.98 -12.87
C ARG A 87 1.54 -9.39 -13.39
N ARG A 88 0.49 -10.04 -12.83
CA ARG A 88 0.06 -11.42 -13.15
C ARG A 88 1.11 -12.51 -12.85
N ARG A 89 2.09 -12.21 -11.99
CA ARG A 89 3.12 -13.15 -11.51
C ARG A 89 2.97 -13.53 -10.03
N GLY A 90 1.81 -13.28 -9.42
CA GLY A 90 1.58 -13.52 -7.99
C GLY A 90 2.26 -12.53 -7.02
N LEU A 91 2.97 -11.53 -7.53
CA LEU A 91 3.74 -10.57 -6.72
C LEU A 91 2.88 -9.69 -5.79
N GLY A 92 1.67 -9.33 -6.20
CA GLY A 92 0.74 -8.60 -5.34
C GLY A 92 0.36 -9.40 -4.09
N LYS A 93 0.12 -10.71 -4.25
CA LYS A 93 -0.11 -11.62 -3.13
C LYS A 93 1.13 -11.73 -2.25
N ARG A 94 2.31 -11.94 -2.84
CA ARG A 94 3.57 -12.01 -2.08
C ARG A 94 3.81 -10.76 -1.23
N LEU A 95 3.57 -9.58 -1.81
CA LEU A 95 3.67 -8.31 -1.10
C LEU A 95 2.68 -8.24 0.08
N LEU A 96 1.42 -8.59 -0.14
CA LEU A 96 0.40 -8.61 0.91
C LEU A 96 0.69 -9.65 2.00
N ASP A 97 1.17 -10.84 1.63
CA ASP A 97 1.58 -11.86 2.60
C ASP A 97 2.64 -11.30 3.56
N CYS A 98 3.60 -10.51 3.05
CA CYS A 98 4.58 -9.81 3.89
C CYS A 98 3.96 -8.69 4.74
N VAL A 99 3.01 -7.91 4.19
CA VAL A 99 2.29 -6.87 4.94
C VAL A 99 1.59 -7.46 6.17
N PHE A 100 0.86 -8.56 5.98
CA PHE A 100 0.08 -9.17 7.06
C PHE A 100 0.91 -10.05 7.99
N ALA A 101 2.12 -10.45 7.59
CA ALA A 101 3.09 -11.13 8.45
C ALA A 101 3.97 -10.16 9.27
N ASP A 102 3.86 -8.84 9.06
CA ASP A 102 4.60 -7.85 9.84
C ASP A 102 4.19 -7.93 11.32
N HIS A 103 5.13 -8.30 12.18
CA HIS A 103 4.89 -8.55 13.60
C HIS A 103 4.34 -7.35 14.39
N GLU A 104 4.66 -6.11 13.98
CA GLU A 104 4.16 -4.90 14.63
C GLU A 104 2.71 -4.63 14.22
N LEU A 105 2.37 -4.91 12.95
CA LEU A 105 1.04 -4.65 12.41
C LEU A 105 0.04 -5.79 12.67
N ALA A 106 0.49 -7.04 12.64
CA ALA A 106 -0.37 -8.23 12.68
C ALA A 106 -1.20 -8.34 13.97
N ARG A 107 -0.77 -7.67 15.05
CA ARG A 107 -1.47 -7.63 16.35
C ARG A 107 -2.52 -6.53 16.45
N ILE A 108 -2.55 -5.61 15.49
CA ILE A 108 -3.43 -4.45 15.52
C ILE A 108 -4.85 -4.89 15.20
N ARG A 109 -5.78 -4.53 16.07
CA ARG A 109 -7.17 -5.01 16.03
C ARG A 109 -7.93 -4.57 14.78
N ARG A 110 -7.73 -3.34 14.31
CA ARG A 110 -8.56 -2.74 13.26
C ARG A 110 -7.73 -2.43 12.03
N TRP A 111 -8.06 -3.11 10.95
CA TRP A 111 -7.54 -2.85 9.62
C TRP A 111 -8.67 -2.37 8.72
N ILE A 112 -8.39 -1.32 7.93
CA ILE A 112 -9.30 -0.87 6.87
C ILE A 112 -8.55 -0.68 5.57
N LEU A 113 -9.28 -0.78 4.47
CA LEU A 113 -8.84 -0.39 3.14
C LEU A 113 -10.06 0.04 2.33
N ALA A 114 -9.81 0.77 1.25
CA ALA A 114 -10.78 1.02 0.20
C ALA A 114 -10.25 0.36 -1.07
N THR A 115 -11.12 -0.36 -1.79
CA THR A 115 -10.78 -0.96 -3.08
C THR A 115 -11.94 -0.81 -4.03
N ARG A 116 -11.65 -0.53 -5.31
CA ARG A 116 -12.67 -0.47 -6.37
C ARG A 116 -13.02 -1.87 -6.90
N ASP A 117 -12.06 -2.77 -7.01
CA ASP A 117 -12.17 -4.01 -7.79
C ASP A 117 -11.44 -5.23 -7.20
N ALA A 118 -10.70 -5.10 -6.08
CA ALA A 118 -9.91 -6.20 -5.51
C ALA A 118 -10.54 -6.84 -4.26
N HIS A 119 -11.87 -6.82 -4.14
CA HIS A 119 -12.59 -7.33 -2.96
C HIS A 119 -12.27 -8.81 -2.65
N GLU A 120 -12.31 -9.69 -3.65
CA GLU A 120 -12.03 -11.12 -3.47
C GLU A 120 -10.58 -11.40 -3.06
N LEU A 121 -9.64 -10.54 -3.46
CA LEU A 121 -8.25 -10.64 -3.03
C LEU A 121 -8.15 -10.37 -1.53
N TYR A 122 -8.74 -9.27 -1.06
CA TYR A 122 -8.66 -8.87 0.34
C TYR A 122 -9.51 -9.75 1.27
N ALA A 123 -10.58 -10.38 0.76
CA ALA A 123 -11.36 -11.36 1.51
C ALA A 123 -10.51 -12.55 1.99
N ARG A 124 -9.46 -12.92 1.25
CA ARG A 124 -8.50 -13.97 1.64
C ARG A 124 -7.65 -13.60 2.87
N TYR A 125 -7.57 -12.31 3.17
CA TYR A 125 -6.89 -11.76 4.34
C TYR A 125 -7.90 -11.31 5.41
N CYS A 126 -9.09 -11.94 5.43
CA CYS A 126 -10.15 -11.70 6.40
C CYS A 126 -10.73 -10.27 6.39
N PHE A 127 -10.56 -9.52 5.30
CA PHE A 127 -11.35 -8.30 5.10
C PHE A 127 -12.77 -8.67 4.70
N ALA A 128 -13.73 -7.94 5.24
CA ALA A 128 -15.12 -8.00 4.83
C ALA A 128 -15.61 -6.57 4.60
N PRO A 129 -16.68 -6.38 3.80
CA PRO A 129 -17.41 -5.12 3.80
C PRO A 129 -17.77 -4.72 5.24
N PHE A 130 -17.83 -3.41 5.52
CA PHE A 130 -18.25 -2.96 6.85
C PHE A 130 -19.63 -3.52 7.19
N ALA A 131 -19.78 -4.11 8.38
CA ALA A 131 -21.07 -4.61 8.85
C ALA A 131 -22.11 -3.48 9.04
N HIS A 132 -21.62 -2.28 9.31
CA HIS A 132 -22.40 -1.07 9.55
C HIS A 132 -21.77 0.11 8.76
N PRO A 133 -21.88 0.12 7.42
CA PRO A 133 -21.26 1.14 6.59
C PRO A 133 -21.80 2.54 6.89
N GLU A 134 -23.05 2.65 7.36
CA GLU A 134 -23.71 3.90 7.74
C GLU A 134 -23.04 4.64 8.92
N ARG A 135 -22.19 3.94 9.70
CA ARG A 135 -21.44 4.54 10.82
C ARG A 135 -20.14 5.20 10.39
N TRP A 136 -19.72 5.00 9.13
CA TRP A 136 -18.50 5.59 8.61
C TRP A 136 -18.84 6.88 7.88
N LEU A 137 -18.12 7.93 8.26
CA LEU A 137 -18.21 9.24 7.64
C LEU A 137 -16.84 9.58 7.05
N GLU A 138 -16.83 10.22 5.90
CA GLU A 138 -15.63 10.81 5.33
C GLU A 138 -15.76 12.32 5.26
N ARG A 139 -14.62 13.01 5.36
CA ARG A 139 -14.50 14.43 5.05
C ARG A 139 -13.41 14.59 4.02
N VAL A 140 -13.79 15.05 2.84
CA VAL A 140 -12.85 15.40 1.77
C VAL A 140 -12.65 16.92 1.79
N ASN A 141 -11.40 17.36 1.85
CA ASN A 141 -11.05 18.77 1.73
C ASN A 141 -10.58 19.02 0.29
N ASP A 142 -11.46 19.52 -0.58
CA ASP A 142 -11.20 19.67 -2.02
C ASP A 142 -10.26 20.84 -2.39
N GLY A 143 -9.66 21.52 -1.41
CA GLY A 143 -8.75 22.65 -1.65
C GLY A 143 -9.40 23.88 -2.32
N ALA A 144 -10.67 23.80 -2.73
CA ALA A 144 -11.48 24.95 -3.07
C ALA A 144 -11.70 25.76 -1.80
N GLY A 145 -11.17 26.99 -1.80
CA GLY A 145 -11.14 27.86 -0.63
C GLY A 145 -12.50 27.96 0.07
N SER A 146 -12.45 28.01 1.39
CA SER A 146 -13.46 28.71 2.17
C SER A 146 -13.48 30.19 1.74
N SER A 147 -14.18 30.48 0.63
CA SER A 147 -14.65 31.80 0.26
C SER A 147 -16.13 31.89 0.67
N GLY A 148 -16.34 32.47 1.85
CA GLY A 148 -17.62 33.02 2.34
C GLY A 148 -18.71 32.00 2.64
N SER A 149 -19.71 32.22 3.49
CA SER A 149 -20.11 33.25 4.47
C SER A 149 -21.24 32.52 5.22
N SER A 150 -21.50 32.63 6.52
CA SER A 150 -21.72 33.79 7.39
C SER A 150 -21.81 33.27 8.82
#